data_AF-A0A258IB07-F1
#
_entry.id   AF-A0A258IB07-F1
#
_cell.length_a   1.000
_cell.length_b   1.000
_cell.length_c   1.000
_cell.angle_alpha   90.00
_cell.angle_beta   90.00
_cell.angle_gamma   90.00
#
_symmetry.space_group_name_H-M   'P 1'
#
loop_
_entity.id
_entity.type
_entity.pdbx_description
1 polymer ?
#
loop_
_entity_poly.entity_id
_entity_poly.type
_entity_poly.pdbx_seq_one_letter_code
_entity_poly.pdbx_strand_id
1 'polypeptide(L)'
;MGPDVPEPARISEWNRERAHQIRPETLRPKSWCGVPQHREGRAKWYVPSRNCRKLITSPPGCQYDCITEIRSILCIRHTRGSARWAIGRLPDGAFFPVRQRSPEGGVWPQSGLEEILSKTFGFIGLGNMGMQMAGRLLDAGCALVVFDTRESAVQAFVDRGAVRATSPADVASKAETIFLSLPTPPIVEAVAMGENGLAAGTRVKRIVDLSTTGPDMAASLAERMKAKNIVWMDSPVSGGVGGAKAGTLAVMFSGPKADYDDLMPELTVIGKPFYISEKQGLAQTMKLVNNLLSAAAMALSSEALVMGAKAGIDPTVMVNVINVGSGRNTATMQKFPQSILPGTFDFGFSTGLMNKDVQLFMQEAKAMGLSLEGCDVVAKLWGEAVQKLGFESDFTKIVTLVEDEAGVKVRSAS
;
A
#
# COMPACT_ATOMS: atom_id res chain seq x y z
N MET A 1 -46.80 -37.65 43.61
CA MET A 1 -46.41 -36.23 43.81
C MET A 1 -45.58 -35.82 42.59
N GLY A 2 -46.23 -35.24 41.56
CA GLY A 2 -45.57 -34.33 40.60
C GLY A 2 -45.58 -32.91 41.19
N PRO A 3 -45.33 -31.81 40.44
CA PRO A 3 -45.19 -31.62 38.97
C PRO A 3 -43.86 -30.88 38.61
N ASP A 4 -43.53 -30.34 37.44
CA ASP A 4 -43.99 -30.37 36.05
C ASP A 4 -42.84 -29.77 35.20
N VAL A 5 -42.71 -30.25 33.97
CA VAL A 5 -41.97 -29.60 32.87
C VAL A 5 -43.01 -28.90 31.99
N PRO A 6 -42.79 -27.67 31.48
CA PRO A 6 -43.60 -27.15 30.38
C PRO A 6 -42.83 -27.11 29.05
N GLU A 7 -43.42 -27.75 28.03
CA GLU A 7 -43.20 -27.56 26.60
C GLU A 7 -44.13 -26.44 26.01
N PRO A 8 -44.00 -26.01 24.73
CA PRO A 8 -44.24 -24.64 24.28
C PRO A 8 -45.58 -24.43 23.55
N ALA A 9 -46.14 -23.21 23.61
CA ALA A 9 -47.32 -22.83 22.82
C ALA A 9 -47.36 -21.34 22.38
N ARG A 10 -47.40 -21.17 21.05
CA ARG A 10 -48.29 -20.35 20.19
C ARG A 10 -48.58 -18.85 20.51
N ILE A 11 -48.17 -18.02 19.54
CA ILE A 11 -48.98 -17.12 18.68
C ILE A 11 -50.38 -16.70 19.19
N SER A 12 -50.58 -15.38 19.32
CA SER A 12 -51.85 -14.63 19.10
C SER A 12 -51.47 -13.20 18.65
N GLU A 13 -51.68 -12.76 17.41
CA GLU A 13 -52.89 -12.16 16.78
C GLU A 13 -53.66 -11.10 17.60
N TRP A 14 -53.32 -9.82 17.38
CA TRP A 14 -54.18 -8.61 17.42
C TRP A 14 -53.28 -7.42 16.98
N ASN A 15 -53.46 -6.65 15.90
CA ASN A 15 -54.64 -6.14 15.22
C ASN A 15 -54.42 -6.02 13.69
N ARG A 16 -55.33 -6.60 12.91
CA ARG A 16 -55.71 -6.15 11.57
C ARG A 16 -56.93 -5.27 11.74
N GLU A 17 -56.88 -4.00 11.31
CA GLU A 17 -58.04 -3.25 10.81
C GLU A 17 -57.61 -1.88 10.25
N ARG A 18 -57.32 -1.84 8.95
CA ARG A 18 -58.06 -1.02 7.97
C ARG A 18 -57.49 -1.26 6.57
N ALA A 19 -58.27 -2.03 5.82
CA ALA A 19 -58.17 -2.14 4.38
C ALA A 19 -58.58 -0.80 3.73
N HIS A 20 -58.01 -0.49 2.56
CA HIS A 20 -58.73 -0.51 1.29
C HIS A 20 -57.86 0.09 0.16
N GLN A 21 -57.55 -0.77 -0.81
CA GLN A 21 -57.65 -0.57 -2.27
C GLN A 21 -57.06 0.73 -2.86
N ILE A 22 -56.17 0.72 -3.88
CA ILE A 22 -56.44 0.38 -5.29
C ILE A 22 -55.08 0.27 -6.04
N ARG A 23 -54.97 -0.61 -7.04
CA ARG A 23 -54.01 -0.63 -8.18
C ARG A 23 -54.84 -0.73 -9.49
N PRO A 24 -54.33 -0.57 -10.73
CA PRO A 24 -53.13 0.11 -11.26
C PRO A 24 -53.39 0.95 -12.57
N GLU A 25 -52.32 1.54 -13.13
CA GLU A 25 -52.03 1.81 -14.57
C GLU A 25 -52.21 3.20 -15.23
N THR A 26 -51.09 3.59 -15.87
CA THR A 26 -50.89 4.43 -17.08
C THR A 26 -51.26 5.93 -17.06
N LEU A 27 -50.21 6.78 -17.16
CA LEU A 27 -50.00 7.83 -18.17
C LEU A 27 -48.82 8.74 -17.76
N ARG A 28 -47.72 8.73 -18.55
CA ARG A 28 -46.85 9.91 -18.75
C ARG A 28 -47.49 10.79 -19.86
N PRO A 29 -47.04 12.03 -20.17
CA PRO A 29 -46.00 12.89 -19.56
C PRO A 29 -46.45 14.36 -19.33
N LYS A 30 -45.69 15.10 -18.50
CA LYS A 30 -45.08 16.44 -18.78
C LYS A 30 -45.06 17.40 -17.57
N SER A 31 -43.86 17.94 -17.39
CA SER A 31 -43.46 19.29 -16.96
C SER A 31 -43.71 19.83 -15.54
N TRP A 32 -42.61 19.79 -14.78
CA TRP A 32 -41.95 20.88 -14.03
C TRP A 32 -42.57 21.52 -12.77
N CYS A 33 -41.65 21.68 -11.80
CA CYS A 33 -41.61 22.55 -10.63
C CYS A 33 -42.47 22.18 -9.41
N GLY A 34 -41.91 21.31 -8.56
CA GLY A 34 -42.30 21.16 -7.17
C GLY A 34 -41.07 20.92 -6.30
N VAL A 35 -40.78 21.85 -5.38
CA VAL A 35 -39.94 21.60 -4.20
C VAL A 35 -40.72 20.66 -3.28
N PRO A 36 -40.08 19.60 -2.74
CA PRO A 36 -40.23 19.42 -1.29
C PRO A 36 -38.95 18.91 -0.60
N GLN A 37 -38.67 19.57 0.52
CA GLN A 37 -38.35 19.02 1.84
C GLN A 37 -37.55 17.70 1.93
N HIS A 38 -36.37 17.85 2.53
CA HIS A 38 -35.56 16.84 3.23
C HIS A 38 -36.25 15.51 3.54
N ARG A 39 -35.75 14.43 2.92
CA ARG A 39 -35.54 13.11 3.54
C ARG A 39 -34.40 12.36 2.85
N GLU A 40 -33.46 11.90 3.67
CA GLU A 40 -32.55 10.76 3.51
C GLU A 40 -31.87 10.46 2.16
N GLY A 41 -30.53 10.42 2.21
CA GLY A 41 -29.74 9.40 1.50
C GLY A 41 -29.76 9.42 -0.03
N ARG A 42 -28.70 10.02 -0.62
CA ARG A 42 -27.87 9.50 -1.73
C ARG A 42 -27.07 10.65 -2.36
N ALA A 43 -25.75 10.67 -2.16
CA ALA A 43 -24.87 11.52 -2.95
C ALA A 43 -24.74 10.91 -4.36
N LYS A 44 -25.38 11.53 -5.35
CA LYS A 44 -25.03 11.37 -6.76
C LYS A 44 -23.86 12.30 -7.06
N TRP A 45 -22.75 11.76 -7.54
CA TRP A 45 -21.65 12.55 -8.06
C TRP A 45 -21.95 12.98 -9.49
N TYR A 46 -21.92 14.28 -9.74
CA TYR A 46 -21.80 14.85 -11.08
C TYR A 46 -20.49 15.62 -11.13
N VAL A 47 -19.62 15.25 -12.05
CA VAL A 47 -18.49 16.07 -12.47
C VAL A 47 -18.80 16.53 -13.89
N PRO A 48 -18.96 17.85 -14.14
CA PRO A 48 -18.80 18.39 -15.48
C PRO A 48 -17.49 19.17 -15.59
N SER A 49 -16.88 18.96 -16.74
CA SER A 49 -15.59 19.44 -17.20
C SER A 49 -15.56 20.95 -17.50
N ARG A 50 -14.32 21.47 -17.55
CA ARG A 50 -13.84 22.59 -18.38
C ARG A 50 -14.74 23.84 -18.44
N ASN A 51 -14.52 24.77 -17.50
CA ASN A 51 -14.26 26.19 -17.77
C ASN A 51 -14.28 27.01 -16.48
N CYS A 52 -13.09 27.32 -15.96
CA CYS A 52 -12.89 28.46 -15.07
C CYS A 52 -13.22 29.75 -15.84
N ARG A 53 -14.23 30.50 -15.40
CA ARG A 53 -14.24 31.98 -15.38
C ARG A 53 -15.49 32.49 -14.67
N LYS A 54 -15.25 33.41 -13.73
CA LYS A 54 -16.22 34.24 -13.00
C LYS A 54 -17.05 33.51 -11.94
N LEU A 55 -16.80 33.86 -10.68
CA LEU A 55 -17.79 34.28 -9.69
C LEU A 55 -17.07 34.55 -8.35
N ILE A 56 -16.63 35.80 -8.18
CA ILE A 56 -16.57 36.41 -6.85
C ILE A 56 -17.79 37.32 -6.81
N THR A 57 -18.87 36.85 -6.20
CA THR A 57 -19.96 37.71 -5.74
C THR A 57 -20.15 37.39 -4.28
N SER A 58 -19.68 38.31 -3.44
CA SER A 58 -19.84 38.29 -1.98
C SER A 58 -21.33 38.42 -1.62
N PRO A 59 -21.84 37.72 -0.59
CA PRO A 59 -23.14 38.02 -0.01
C PRO A 59 -23.12 39.38 0.73
N PRO A 60 -24.28 40.04 0.92
CA PRO A 60 -24.34 41.37 1.53
C PRO A 60 -23.93 41.31 3.00
N GLY A 61 -22.92 42.09 3.40
CA GLY A 61 -22.52 42.26 4.81
C GLY A 61 -21.06 42.01 5.15
N CYS A 62 -20.20 41.66 4.19
CA CYS A 62 -18.74 41.60 4.41
C CYS A 62 -18.04 42.78 3.73
N GLN A 63 -17.63 43.79 4.51
CA GLN A 63 -16.56 44.71 4.11
C GLN A 63 -15.23 43.97 4.25
N TYR A 64 -14.53 43.75 3.15
CA TYR A 64 -13.10 43.43 3.17
C TYR A 64 -12.36 44.64 2.63
N ASP A 65 -11.56 45.29 3.47
CA ASP A 65 -10.49 46.15 3.00
C ASP A 65 -9.51 45.29 2.19
N CYS A 66 -9.17 45.74 0.99
CA CYS A 66 -8.09 45.15 0.19
C CYS A 66 -6.77 45.33 0.93
N ILE A 67 -6.35 44.30 1.69
CA ILE A 67 -4.99 44.20 2.23
C ILE A 67 -4.12 43.54 1.16
N THR A 68 -3.21 44.32 0.59
CA THR A 68 -2.28 43.93 -0.50
C THR A 68 -1.11 43.04 -0.05
N GLU A 69 -1.17 42.40 1.12
CA GLU A 69 -0.23 41.37 1.56
C GLU A 69 -0.94 40.31 2.42
N ILE A 70 -1.21 39.14 1.86
CA ILE A 70 -1.73 37.98 2.62
C ILE A 70 -0.57 37.00 2.82
N ARG A 71 0.07 37.09 4.00
CA ARG A 71 1.05 36.11 4.51
C ARG A 71 0.42 34.94 5.28
N SER A 72 -0.85 34.57 5.03
CA SER A 72 -1.48 33.48 5.80
C SER A 72 -2.50 32.66 5.01
N ILE A 73 -2.44 31.33 5.24
CA ILE A 73 -3.27 30.28 4.64
C ILE A 73 -4.76 30.50 4.97
N LEU A 74 -5.62 30.48 3.95
CA LEU A 74 -7.07 30.49 4.13
C LEU A 74 -7.53 29.12 4.66
N CYS A 75 -7.94 29.05 5.93
CA CYS A 75 -8.45 27.83 6.55
C CYS A 75 -9.98 27.75 6.37
N ILE A 76 -10.45 26.90 5.46
CA ILE A 76 -11.90 26.68 5.29
C ILE A 76 -12.37 25.65 6.33
N ARG A 77 -13.07 26.13 7.37
CA ARG A 77 -13.68 25.28 8.41
C ARG A 77 -15.04 24.79 7.92
N HIS A 78 -15.17 23.49 7.63
CA HIS A 78 -16.49 22.86 7.54
C HIS A 78 -16.90 22.34 8.93
N THR A 79 -18.06 22.78 9.40
CA THR A 79 -18.71 22.24 10.60
C THR A 79 -19.22 20.83 10.32
N ARG A 80 -18.77 19.90 11.18
CA ARG A 80 -19.02 18.44 11.21
C ARG A 80 -17.97 17.63 10.46
N GLY A 81 -17.26 16.81 11.23
CA GLY A 81 -15.93 16.30 10.90
C GLY A 81 -15.88 15.42 9.65
N SER A 82 -14.97 15.77 8.74
CA SER A 82 -14.07 14.87 8.01
C SER A 82 -13.34 15.65 6.91
N ALA A 83 -12.00 15.54 6.90
CA ALA A 83 -11.05 16.16 5.97
C ALA A 83 -10.91 17.70 6.04
N ARG A 84 -9.70 18.16 6.40
CA ARG A 84 -9.26 19.54 6.16
C ARG A 84 -8.51 19.58 4.84
N TRP A 85 -8.82 20.56 4.00
CA TRP A 85 -8.10 20.84 2.77
C TRP A 85 -7.26 22.09 3.00
N ALA A 86 -5.95 21.98 2.79
CA ALA A 86 -5.08 23.15 2.68
C ALA A 86 -4.84 23.44 1.19
N ILE A 87 -4.72 24.71 0.84
CA ILE A 87 -4.36 25.15 -0.52
C ILE A 87 -2.87 25.54 -0.46
N GLY A 88 -2.01 24.72 -1.07
CA GLY A 88 -0.59 25.04 -1.25
C GLY A 88 -0.40 25.98 -2.45
N ARG A 89 0.66 26.79 -2.44
CA ARG A 89 1.03 27.68 -3.55
C ARG A 89 2.39 27.26 -4.10
N LEU A 90 2.46 26.96 -5.39
CA LEU A 90 3.71 26.65 -6.09
C LEU A 90 4.51 27.94 -6.38
N PRO A 91 5.81 27.84 -6.66
CA PRO A 91 6.67 28.99 -7.00
C PRO A 91 6.19 29.78 -8.24
N ASP A 92 5.46 29.14 -9.16
CA ASP A 92 4.86 29.75 -10.34
C ASP A 92 3.48 30.41 -10.07
N GLY A 93 3.02 30.36 -8.81
CA GLY A 93 1.77 30.96 -8.36
C GLY A 93 0.54 30.06 -8.48
N ALA A 94 0.67 28.82 -8.96
CA ALA A 94 -0.44 27.87 -9.05
C ALA A 94 -0.84 27.31 -7.66
N PHE A 95 -2.14 27.02 -7.50
CA PHE A 95 -2.70 26.49 -6.25
C PHE A 95 -3.04 25.00 -6.38
N PHE A 96 -2.74 24.20 -5.36
CA PHE A 96 -3.10 22.76 -5.33
C PHE A 96 -3.69 22.31 -3.98
N PRO A 97 -4.65 21.37 -4.00
CA PRO A 97 -5.29 20.87 -2.78
C PRO A 97 -4.44 19.79 -2.08
N VAL A 98 -4.14 20.00 -0.80
CA VAL A 98 -3.50 18.99 0.07
C VAL A 98 -4.55 18.37 0.99
N ARG A 99 -4.69 17.04 0.93
CA ARG A 99 -5.61 16.27 1.79
C ARG A 99 -4.96 16.04 3.16
N GLN A 100 -5.41 16.75 4.20
CA GLN A 100 -4.97 16.46 5.57
C GLN A 100 -5.72 15.24 6.13
N ARG A 101 -4.98 14.17 6.43
CA ARG A 101 -5.35 13.18 7.44
C ARG A 101 -4.14 12.93 8.33
N SER A 102 -4.18 13.45 9.54
CA SER A 102 -3.32 12.95 10.61
C SER A 102 -4.05 11.81 11.34
N PRO A 103 -3.35 10.74 11.77
CA PRO A 103 -3.93 9.73 12.65
C PRO A 103 -4.30 10.30 14.03
N GLU A 104 -3.65 11.39 14.42
CA GLU A 104 -3.82 12.09 15.70
C GLU A 104 -3.79 13.59 15.40
N GLY A 105 -4.77 14.37 15.86
CA GLY A 105 -5.18 15.70 15.34
C GLY A 105 -4.18 16.88 15.35
N GLY A 106 -2.90 16.68 15.10
CA GLY A 106 -1.89 17.73 14.91
C GLY A 106 -1.87 18.34 13.50
N VAL A 107 -1.63 19.65 13.45
CA VAL A 107 -1.30 20.40 12.23
C VAL A 107 0.19 20.23 11.96
N TRP A 108 0.58 19.79 10.75
CA TRP A 108 1.98 19.80 10.34
C TRP A 108 2.51 21.25 10.32
N PRO A 109 3.67 21.56 10.93
CA PRO A 109 4.24 22.90 10.88
C PRO A 109 4.58 23.26 9.42
N GLN A 110 4.29 24.51 9.01
CA GLN A 110 4.53 25.03 7.65
C GLN A 110 5.99 24.82 7.18
N SER A 111 6.94 24.79 8.11
CA SER A 111 8.36 24.54 7.84
C SER A 111 8.63 23.18 7.19
N GLY A 112 7.83 22.14 7.47
CA GLY A 112 8.05 20.81 6.89
C GLY A 112 7.74 20.73 5.40
N LEU A 113 6.81 21.55 4.89
CA LEU A 113 6.48 21.55 3.45
C LEU A 113 7.51 22.32 2.61
N GLU A 114 8.05 23.42 3.12
CA GLU A 114 9.14 24.15 2.47
C GLU A 114 10.45 23.33 2.46
N GLU A 115 10.69 22.55 3.52
CA GLU A 115 11.86 21.68 3.63
C GLU A 115 11.82 20.51 2.62
N ILE A 116 10.66 19.87 2.43
CA ILE A 116 10.42 18.82 1.41
C ILE A 116 10.70 19.35 0.00
N LEU A 117 10.32 20.60 -0.28
CA LEU A 117 10.53 21.25 -1.59
C LEU A 117 12.01 21.60 -1.86
N SER A 118 12.88 21.55 -0.85
CA SER A 118 14.30 21.94 -0.95
C SER A 118 15.28 20.75 -1.03
N LYS A 119 14.87 19.53 -0.64
CA LYS A 119 15.72 18.34 -0.59
C LYS A 119 15.63 17.56 -1.91
N THR A 120 16.77 17.35 -2.57
CA THR A 120 16.88 16.45 -3.73
C THR A 120 17.11 15.01 -3.25
N PHE A 121 16.21 14.11 -3.64
CA PHE A 121 16.27 12.68 -3.32
C PHE A 121 16.66 11.84 -4.53
N GLY A 122 17.34 10.73 -4.29
CA GLY A 122 17.58 9.69 -5.29
C GLY A 122 16.52 8.59 -5.19
N PHE A 123 16.13 8.00 -6.32
CA PHE A 123 15.33 6.77 -6.32
C PHE A 123 15.89 5.78 -7.34
N ILE A 124 16.31 4.60 -6.87
CA ILE A 124 16.85 3.55 -7.73
C ILE A 124 15.94 2.33 -7.69
N GLY A 125 15.54 1.87 -8.87
CA GLY A 125 14.60 0.77 -9.05
C GLY A 125 13.16 1.29 -9.18
N LEU A 126 12.65 1.30 -10.40
CA LEU A 126 11.33 1.79 -10.81
C LEU A 126 10.43 0.62 -11.26
N GLY A 127 10.56 -0.53 -10.61
CA GLY A 127 9.70 -1.71 -10.78
C GLY A 127 8.28 -1.49 -10.25
N ASN A 128 7.49 -2.57 -10.15
CA ASN A 128 6.08 -2.52 -9.72
C ASN A 128 5.87 -1.79 -8.38
N MET A 129 6.80 -1.94 -7.44
CA MET A 129 6.77 -1.23 -6.15
C MET A 129 7.41 0.16 -6.25
N GLY A 130 8.65 0.22 -6.76
CA GLY A 130 9.44 1.45 -6.83
C GLY A 130 8.75 2.57 -7.60
N MET A 131 8.10 2.27 -8.72
CA MET A 131 7.38 3.28 -9.50
C MET A 131 6.20 3.92 -8.73
N GLN A 132 5.54 3.16 -7.85
CA GLN A 132 4.44 3.69 -7.05
C GLN A 132 4.99 4.57 -5.92
N MET A 133 6.05 4.12 -5.24
CA MET A 133 6.66 4.87 -4.15
C MET A 133 7.34 6.15 -4.63
N ALA A 134 8.18 6.08 -5.67
CA ALA A 134 8.80 7.24 -6.29
C ALA A 134 7.75 8.20 -6.86
N GLY A 135 6.68 7.67 -7.46
CA GLY A 135 5.60 8.48 -8.01
C GLY A 135 4.90 9.32 -6.94
N ARG A 136 4.73 8.77 -5.74
CA ARG A 136 4.15 9.49 -4.59
C ARG A 136 5.08 10.55 -4.02
N LEU A 137 6.38 10.27 -3.96
CA LEU A 137 7.37 11.29 -3.57
C LEU A 137 7.35 12.49 -4.53
N LEU A 138 7.30 12.24 -5.85
CA LEU A 138 7.11 13.32 -6.84
C LEU A 138 5.80 14.08 -6.62
N ASP A 139 4.68 13.39 -6.41
CA ASP A 139 3.37 14.03 -6.20
C ASP A 139 3.32 14.85 -4.90
N ALA A 140 4.18 14.53 -3.93
CA ALA A 140 4.37 15.29 -2.70
C ALA A 140 5.30 16.51 -2.88
N GLY A 141 5.86 16.72 -4.07
CA GLY A 141 6.74 17.84 -4.39
C GLY A 141 8.24 17.58 -4.18
N CYS A 142 8.65 16.35 -3.86
CA CYS A 142 10.07 16.02 -3.75
C CYS A 142 10.77 16.12 -5.12
N ALA A 143 11.93 16.78 -5.17
CA ALA A 143 12.79 16.71 -6.35
C ALA A 143 13.48 15.34 -6.41
N LEU A 144 13.27 14.57 -7.49
CA LEU A 144 13.86 13.24 -7.64
C LEU A 144 14.92 13.18 -8.74
N VAL A 145 16.02 12.50 -8.43
CA VAL A 145 16.99 11.95 -9.38
C VAL A 145 16.72 10.45 -9.48
N VAL A 146 16.43 9.94 -10.66
CA VAL A 146 15.94 8.56 -10.85
C VAL A 146 16.87 7.72 -11.71
N PHE A 147 16.95 6.43 -11.39
CA PHE A 147 17.66 5.43 -12.17
C PHE A 147 16.96 4.06 -12.13
N ASP A 148 16.87 3.41 -13.29
CA ASP A 148 16.46 2.01 -13.47
C ASP A 148 17.15 1.50 -14.73
N THR A 149 17.38 0.19 -14.84
CA THR A 149 17.95 -0.40 -16.06
C THR A 149 16.97 -0.37 -17.23
N ARG A 150 15.67 -0.19 -16.99
CA ARG A 150 14.64 -0.03 -18.02
C ARG A 150 14.42 1.45 -18.33
N GLU A 151 14.90 1.84 -19.50
CA GLU A 151 14.81 3.20 -20.02
C GLU A 151 13.38 3.79 -20.04
N SER A 152 12.38 2.96 -20.37
CA SER A 152 10.98 3.38 -20.38
C SER A 152 10.44 3.71 -18.99
N ALA A 153 10.92 3.02 -17.94
CA ALA A 153 10.55 3.31 -16.57
C ALA A 153 11.14 4.65 -16.12
N VAL A 154 12.40 4.94 -16.49
CA VAL A 154 13.04 6.23 -16.21
C VAL A 154 12.33 7.37 -16.95
N GLN A 155 12.00 7.18 -18.22
CA GLN A 155 11.38 8.23 -19.04
C GLN A 155 10.03 8.69 -18.47
N ALA A 156 9.21 7.77 -17.96
CA ALA A 156 7.93 8.09 -17.33
C ALA A 156 8.05 9.05 -16.12
N PHE A 157 9.22 9.09 -15.47
CA PHE A 157 9.51 10.02 -14.37
C PHE A 157 10.10 11.33 -14.87
N VAL A 158 10.96 11.28 -15.90
CA VAL A 158 11.50 12.48 -16.55
C VAL A 158 10.39 13.34 -17.14
N ASP A 159 9.38 12.72 -17.76
CA ASP A 159 8.20 13.41 -18.30
C ASP A 159 7.38 14.13 -17.21
N ARG A 160 7.59 13.77 -15.94
CA ARG A 160 6.99 14.39 -14.75
C ARG A 160 7.93 15.35 -14.01
N GLY A 161 9.10 15.65 -14.57
CA GLY A 161 10.06 16.60 -14.02
C GLY A 161 11.16 15.99 -13.15
N ALA A 162 11.30 14.66 -13.08
CA ALA A 162 12.45 14.04 -12.43
C ALA A 162 13.73 14.18 -13.27
N VAL A 163 14.88 14.17 -12.61
CA VAL A 163 16.19 14.20 -13.26
C VAL A 163 16.66 12.78 -13.54
N ARG A 164 17.03 12.50 -14.80
CA ARG A 164 17.64 11.22 -15.19
C ARG A 164 19.08 11.12 -14.68
N ALA A 165 19.44 9.98 -14.09
CA ALA A 165 20.82 9.59 -13.86
C ALA A 165 21.26 8.47 -14.83
N THR A 166 22.57 8.31 -15.01
CA THR A 166 23.18 7.30 -15.89
C THR A 166 23.68 6.05 -15.15
N SER A 167 23.83 6.13 -13.82
CA SER A 167 24.28 5.02 -12.97
C SER A 167 23.90 5.26 -11.49
N PRO A 168 24.00 4.26 -10.61
CA PRO A 168 23.87 4.47 -9.17
C PRO A 168 24.85 5.51 -8.61
N ALA A 169 26.12 5.49 -9.04
CA ALA A 169 27.11 6.50 -8.65
C ALA A 169 26.72 7.93 -9.06
N ASP A 170 26.06 8.08 -10.22
CA ASP A 170 25.56 9.36 -10.70
C ASP A 170 24.38 9.86 -9.85
N VAL A 171 23.43 8.98 -9.49
CA VAL A 171 22.39 9.32 -8.49
C VAL A 171 23.02 9.78 -7.18
N ALA A 172 24.02 9.04 -6.71
CA ALA A 172 24.73 9.32 -5.45
C ALA A 172 25.64 10.56 -5.49
N SER A 173 25.89 11.13 -6.67
CA SER A 173 26.57 12.42 -6.83
C SER A 173 25.60 13.60 -6.92
N LYS A 174 24.31 13.33 -7.14
CA LYS A 174 23.27 14.36 -7.33
C LYS A 174 22.29 14.48 -6.16
N ALA A 175 22.18 13.46 -5.30
CA ALA A 175 21.25 13.44 -4.17
C ALA A 175 21.95 13.13 -2.83
N GLU A 176 21.41 13.66 -1.73
CA GLU A 176 21.94 13.41 -0.37
C GLU A 176 21.30 12.19 0.30
N THR A 177 20.03 11.93 0.00
CA THR A 177 19.29 10.76 0.49
C THR A 177 18.75 9.96 -0.69
N ILE A 178 18.98 8.65 -0.69
CA ILE A 178 18.60 7.77 -1.81
C ILE A 178 17.73 6.64 -1.30
N PHE A 179 16.59 6.42 -1.97
CA PHE A 179 15.74 5.26 -1.76
C PHE A 179 16.03 4.17 -2.79
N LEU A 180 16.10 2.92 -2.34
CA LEU A 180 16.28 1.75 -3.22
C LEU A 180 15.06 0.84 -3.17
N SER A 181 14.62 0.31 -4.31
CA SER A 181 13.60 -0.75 -4.37
C SER A 181 13.96 -1.77 -5.46
N LEU A 182 14.70 -2.80 -5.06
CA LEU A 182 15.36 -3.76 -5.94
C LEU A 182 14.94 -5.21 -5.63
N PRO A 183 14.99 -6.13 -6.61
CA PRO A 183 14.34 -7.42 -6.49
C PRO A 183 15.08 -8.44 -5.61
N THR A 184 16.42 -8.44 -5.63
CA THR A 184 17.22 -9.49 -4.97
C THR A 184 18.44 -8.92 -4.22
N PRO A 185 18.92 -9.61 -3.18
CA PRO A 185 20.12 -9.22 -2.45
C PRO A 185 21.35 -8.98 -3.35
N PRO A 186 21.70 -9.86 -4.31
CA PRO A 186 22.85 -9.61 -5.19
C PRO A 186 22.75 -8.34 -6.04
N ILE A 187 21.54 -7.94 -6.43
CA ILE A 187 21.32 -6.70 -7.19
C ILE A 187 21.51 -5.49 -6.28
N VAL A 188 21.03 -5.54 -5.03
CA VAL A 188 21.28 -4.47 -4.05
C VAL A 188 22.78 -4.34 -3.77
N GLU A 189 23.48 -5.45 -3.57
CA GLU A 189 24.92 -5.48 -3.37
C GLU A 189 25.68 -4.82 -4.54
N ALA A 190 25.33 -5.19 -5.78
CA ALA A 190 25.95 -4.62 -6.98
C ALA A 190 25.66 -3.11 -7.13
N VAL A 191 24.43 -2.67 -6.86
CA VAL A 191 24.05 -1.25 -6.88
C VAL A 191 24.76 -0.47 -5.76
N ALA A 192 24.95 -1.07 -4.59
CA ALA A 192 25.59 -0.44 -3.46
C ALA A 192 27.11 -0.33 -3.64
N MET A 193 27.78 -1.44 -3.97
CA MET A 193 29.23 -1.61 -3.86
C MET A 193 29.95 -1.88 -5.19
N GLY A 194 29.23 -2.00 -6.30
CA GLY A 194 29.84 -2.19 -7.62
C GLY A 194 30.71 -1.00 -8.06
N GLU A 195 31.45 -1.16 -9.15
CA GLU A 195 32.37 -0.15 -9.68
C GLU A 195 31.68 1.22 -9.91
N ASN A 196 30.46 1.20 -10.44
CA ASN A 196 29.59 2.37 -10.61
C ASN A 196 28.45 2.42 -9.58
N GLY A 197 28.69 1.86 -8.39
CA GLY A 197 27.73 1.76 -7.30
C GLY A 197 27.59 3.04 -6.49
N LEU A 198 26.65 3.03 -5.55
CA LEU A 198 26.36 4.14 -4.64
C LEU A 198 27.59 4.59 -3.84
N ALA A 199 28.46 3.65 -3.45
CA ALA A 199 29.68 3.93 -2.69
C ALA A 199 30.72 4.79 -3.45
N ALA A 200 30.57 4.95 -4.76
CA ALA A 200 31.42 5.82 -5.59
C ALA A 200 30.84 7.25 -5.73
N GLY A 201 29.64 7.51 -5.20
CA GLY A 201 29.02 8.83 -5.23
C GLY A 201 29.70 9.86 -4.33
N THR A 202 29.56 11.13 -4.69
CA THR A 202 30.27 12.24 -4.01
C THR A 202 29.38 13.07 -3.08
N ARG A 203 28.06 12.93 -3.15
CA ARG A 203 27.09 13.75 -2.41
C ARG A 203 26.26 12.97 -1.40
N VAL A 204 26.02 11.69 -1.66
CA VAL A 204 25.19 10.83 -0.83
C VAL A 204 25.67 10.81 0.62
N LYS A 205 24.70 10.91 1.54
CA LYS A 205 24.91 10.78 2.99
C LYS A 205 24.08 9.65 3.56
N ARG A 206 22.93 9.34 2.94
CA ARG A 206 21.92 8.42 3.45
C ARG A 206 21.38 7.53 2.35
N ILE A 207 21.25 6.24 2.65
CA ILE A 207 20.60 5.25 1.79
C ILE A 207 19.51 4.55 2.59
N VAL A 208 18.28 4.60 2.07
CA VAL A 208 17.10 3.92 2.61
C VAL A 208 16.75 2.76 1.69
N ASP A 209 17.09 1.54 2.10
CA ASP A 209 16.81 0.33 1.32
C ASP A 209 15.40 -0.19 1.59
N LEU A 210 14.47 0.05 0.67
CA LEU A 210 13.08 -0.42 0.73
C LEU A 210 12.94 -1.86 0.20
N SER A 211 14.04 -2.49 -0.21
CA SER A 211 14.08 -3.85 -0.74
C SER A 211 13.98 -4.89 0.38
N THR A 212 13.68 -6.14 0.01
CA THR A 212 13.81 -7.29 0.93
C THR A 212 15.11 -8.02 0.65
N THR A 213 16.14 -7.75 1.45
CA THR A 213 17.52 -8.25 1.28
C THR A 213 17.99 -9.21 2.37
N GLY A 214 17.31 -9.22 3.51
CA GLY A 214 17.69 -10.01 4.67
C GLY A 214 18.61 -9.24 5.64
N PRO A 215 18.59 -9.63 6.93
CA PRO A 215 19.25 -8.89 8.01
C PRO A 215 20.78 -8.88 7.89
N ASP A 216 21.40 -10.00 7.55
CA ASP A 216 22.86 -10.11 7.42
C ASP A 216 23.42 -9.17 6.35
N MET A 217 22.77 -9.11 5.18
CA MET A 217 23.19 -8.20 4.11
C MET A 217 23.01 -6.75 4.54
N ALA A 218 21.87 -6.40 5.15
CA ALA A 218 21.61 -5.04 5.61
C ALA A 218 22.64 -4.57 6.66
N ALA A 219 22.97 -5.43 7.63
CA ALA A 219 24.00 -5.14 8.62
C ALA A 219 25.40 -5.01 7.99
N SER A 220 25.75 -5.91 7.06
CA SER A 220 27.04 -5.87 6.34
C SER A 220 27.19 -4.62 5.46
N LEU A 221 26.13 -4.23 4.74
CA LEU A 221 26.12 -3.01 3.94
C LEU A 221 26.21 -1.76 4.81
N ALA A 222 25.54 -1.76 5.98
CA ALA A 222 25.65 -0.65 6.91
C ALA A 222 27.08 -0.41 7.41
N GLU A 223 27.79 -1.47 7.81
CA GLU A 223 29.20 -1.33 8.23
C GLU A 223 30.11 -0.87 7.08
N ARG A 224 29.93 -1.42 5.87
CA ARG A 224 30.77 -1.05 4.72
C ARG A 224 30.49 0.36 4.20
N MET A 225 29.24 0.80 4.22
CA MET A 225 28.86 2.16 3.84
C MET A 225 29.29 3.20 4.87
N LYS A 226 29.30 2.83 6.15
CA LYS A 226 29.82 3.68 7.23
C LYS A 226 31.30 4.03 7.00
N ALA A 227 32.12 3.11 6.49
CA ALA A 227 33.50 3.38 6.11
C ALA A 227 33.65 4.41 4.97
N LYS A 228 32.55 4.72 4.27
CA LYS A 228 32.45 5.78 3.24
C LYS A 228 31.74 7.04 3.74
N ASN A 229 31.45 7.13 5.03
CA ASN A 229 30.64 8.19 5.65
C ASN A 229 29.19 8.24 5.13
N ILE A 230 28.65 7.09 4.72
CA ILE A 230 27.27 6.95 4.24
C ILE A 230 26.48 6.12 5.27
N VAL A 231 25.33 6.64 5.69
CA VAL A 231 24.41 5.94 6.59
C VAL A 231 23.51 5.03 5.75
N TRP A 232 23.59 3.73 5.98
CA TRP A 232 22.65 2.75 5.43
C TRP A 232 21.54 2.48 6.45
N MET A 233 20.30 2.48 5.98
CA MET A 233 19.10 2.17 6.77
C MET A 233 18.30 1.13 5.99
N ASP A 234 17.98 0.00 6.62
CA ASP A 234 17.02 -0.93 6.05
C ASP A 234 15.61 -0.47 6.38
N SER A 235 14.80 -0.29 5.33
CA SER A 235 13.41 0.10 5.47
C SER A 235 12.43 -0.67 4.58
N PRO A 236 12.40 -2.01 4.68
CA PRO A 236 11.52 -2.82 3.83
C PRO A 236 10.04 -2.50 4.04
N VAL A 237 9.25 -2.73 2.99
CA VAL A 237 7.82 -2.37 2.96
C VAL A 237 6.89 -3.57 2.83
N SER A 238 5.66 -3.47 3.34
CA SER A 238 4.59 -4.48 3.17
C SER A 238 3.26 -3.83 2.80
N GLY A 239 2.43 -4.54 2.02
CA GLY A 239 1.13 -4.03 1.52
C GLY A 239 0.94 -4.14 0.01
N GLY A 240 1.97 -4.59 -0.71
CA GLY A 240 1.93 -4.86 -2.16
C GLY A 240 1.69 -3.62 -3.02
N VAL A 241 1.50 -3.82 -4.33
CA VAL A 241 1.34 -2.74 -5.31
C VAL A 241 0.12 -1.87 -5.00
N GLY A 242 -0.98 -2.48 -4.55
CA GLY A 242 -2.18 -1.75 -4.13
C GLY A 242 -1.91 -0.79 -2.96
N GLY A 243 -1.20 -1.26 -1.93
CA GLY A 243 -0.79 -0.42 -0.80
C GLY A 243 0.21 0.66 -1.19
N ALA A 244 1.15 0.35 -2.11
CA ALA A 244 2.12 1.32 -2.61
C ALA A 244 1.44 2.44 -3.39
N LYS A 245 0.51 2.11 -4.27
CA LYS A 245 -0.31 3.09 -5.00
C LYS A 245 -1.14 3.96 -4.05
N ALA A 246 -1.73 3.34 -3.02
CA ALA A 246 -2.57 4.03 -2.05
C ALA A 246 -1.79 4.86 -1.01
N GLY A 247 -0.49 4.63 -0.85
CA GLY A 247 0.32 5.24 0.22
C GLY A 247 -0.01 4.69 1.60
N THR A 248 -0.29 3.39 1.67
CA THR A 248 -0.71 2.71 2.90
C THR A 248 0.18 1.52 3.22
N LEU A 249 1.42 1.52 2.71
CA LEU A 249 2.39 0.48 3.03
C LEU A 249 2.70 0.49 4.52
N ALA A 250 2.96 -0.66 5.13
CA ALA A 250 3.73 -0.71 6.35
C ALA A 250 5.20 -0.49 5.98
N VAL A 251 5.80 0.60 6.47
CA VAL A 251 7.19 0.96 6.20
C VAL A 251 7.97 0.68 7.48
N MET A 252 8.66 -0.44 7.52
CA MET A 252 9.47 -0.85 8.68
C MET A 252 10.80 -0.14 8.57
N PHE A 253 11.38 0.39 9.63
CA PHE A 253 12.63 1.17 9.54
C PHE A 253 13.60 0.78 10.66
N SER A 254 14.84 0.51 10.28
CA SER A 254 15.96 0.29 11.19
C SER A 254 17.16 1.15 10.81
N GLY A 255 17.77 1.79 11.80
CA GLY A 255 18.88 2.73 11.64
C GLY A 255 18.79 3.88 12.65
N PRO A 256 19.69 4.88 12.58
CA PRO A 256 19.75 5.95 13.57
C PRO A 256 18.39 6.64 13.76
N LYS A 257 17.97 6.80 15.02
CA LYS A 257 16.66 7.39 15.35
C LYS A 257 16.49 8.81 14.78
N ALA A 258 17.58 9.58 14.75
CA ALA A 258 17.58 10.93 14.18
C ALA A 258 17.28 10.94 12.67
N ASP A 259 17.78 9.96 11.90
CA ASP A 259 17.48 9.86 10.48
C ASP A 259 16.04 9.38 10.24
N TYR A 260 15.51 8.49 11.09
CA TYR A 260 14.09 8.12 11.08
C TYR A 260 13.18 9.33 11.30
N ASP A 261 13.51 10.18 12.28
CA ASP A 261 12.73 11.36 12.61
C ASP A 261 12.81 12.43 11.52
N ASP A 262 13.98 12.66 10.93
CA ASP A 262 14.18 13.60 9.81
C ASP A 262 13.47 13.14 8.52
N LEU A 263 13.43 11.84 8.25
CA LEU A 263 12.79 11.27 7.05
C LEU A 263 11.30 10.96 7.23
N MET A 264 10.73 11.25 8.40
CA MET A 264 9.31 11.00 8.69
C MET A 264 8.35 11.58 7.63
N PRO A 265 8.55 12.80 7.09
CA PRO A 265 7.67 13.34 6.07
C PRO A 265 7.63 12.48 4.80
N GLU A 266 8.78 12.04 4.29
CA GLU A 266 8.89 11.22 3.07
C GLU A 266 8.39 9.79 3.31
N LEU A 267 8.71 9.20 4.46
CA LEU A 267 8.25 7.85 4.82
C LEU A 267 6.71 7.81 4.96
N THR A 268 6.09 8.89 5.46
CA THR A 268 4.63 9.00 5.60
C THR A 268 3.92 9.17 4.24
N VAL A 269 4.62 9.69 3.22
CA VAL A 269 4.06 9.80 1.86
C VAL A 269 3.84 8.42 1.24
N ILE A 270 4.76 7.48 1.47
CA ILE A 270 4.71 6.13 0.89
C ILE A 270 3.88 5.14 1.74
N GLY A 271 3.71 5.39 3.04
CA GLY A 271 2.98 4.50 3.93
C GLY A 271 2.91 4.95 5.38
N LYS A 272 2.61 4.01 6.29
CA LYS A 272 2.70 4.18 7.73
C LYS A 272 4.10 3.73 8.21
N PRO A 273 4.93 4.65 8.72
CA PRO A 273 6.26 4.30 9.25
C PRO A 273 6.17 3.59 10.60
N PHE A 274 7.05 2.60 10.79
CA PHE A 274 7.25 1.88 12.03
C PHE A 274 8.74 1.84 12.34
N TYR A 275 9.14 2.50 13.43
CA TYR A 275 10.49 2.39 13.93
C TYR A 275 10.71 1.05 14.61
N ILE A 276 11.66 0.26 14.10
CA ILE A 276 11.97 -1.08 14.61
C ILE A 276 13.15 -1.03 15.58
N SER A 277 14.28 -0.43 15.18
CA SER A 277 15.48 -0.39 16.02
C SER A 277 16.53 0.59 15.50
N GLU A 278 17.47 0.99 16.36
CA GLU A 278 18.72 1.65 15.93
C GLU A 278 19.64 0.70 15.18
N LYS A 279 19.53 -0.61 15.43
CA LYS A 279 20.37 -1.63 14.79
C LYS A 279 19.81 -1.98 13.41
N GLN A 280 20.62 -1.72 12.38
CA GLN A 280 20.34 -2.16 11.01
C GLN A 280 20.22 -3.69 10.92
N GLY A 281 19.32 -4.13 10.04
CA GLY A 281 18.94 -5.53 9.81
C GLY A 281 17.66 -5.95 10.51
N LEU A 282 17.27 -5.31 11.63
CA LEU A 282 16.07 -5.73 12.36
C LEU A 282 14.76 -5.41 11.63
N ALA A 283 14.72 -4.40 10.77
CA ALA A 283 13.55 -4.17 9.92
C ALA A 283 13.45 -5.24 8.82
N GLN A 284 14.58 -5.73 8.29
CA GLN A 284 14.60 -6.92 7.43
C GLN A 284 14.09 -8.16 8.18
N THR A 285 14.54 -8.42 9.42
CA THR A 285 14.02 -9.54 10.23
C THR A 285 12.50 -9.44 10.40
N MET A 286 11.98 -8.26 10.76
CA MET A 286 10.53 -8.04 10.89
C MET A 286 9.79 -8.28 9.56
N LYS A 287 10.38 -7.84 8.44
CA LYS A 287 9.82 -8.09 7.10
C LYS A 287 9.76 -9.58 6.78
N LEU A 288 10.80 -10.34 7.09
CA LEU A 288 10.85 -11.79 6.88
C LEU A 288 9.78 -12.51 7.70
N VAL A 289 9.60 -12.14 8.97
CA VAL A 289 8.50 -12.66 9.82
C VAL A 289 7.14 -12.40 9.16
N ASN A 290 6.86 -11.16 8.74
CA ASN A 290 5.60 -10.83 8.08
C ASN A 290 5.39 -11.63 6.78
N ASN A 291 6.44 -11.75 5.97
CA ASN A 291 6.35 -12.41 4.67
C ASN A 291 6.11 -13.91 4.82
N LEU A 292 6.78 -14.59 5.76
CA LEU A 292 6.52 -16.00 6.05
C LEU A 292 5.06 -16.22 6.46
N LEU A 293 4.50 -15.37 7.33
CA LEU A 293 3.08 -15.45 7.72
C LEU A 293 2.15 -15.26 6.52
N SER A 294 2.47 -14.33 5.61
CA SER A 294 1.70 -14.15 4.38
C SER A 294 1.84 -15.34 3.42
N ALA A 295 3.02 -15.95 3.35
CA ALA A 295 3.31 -17.12 2.52
C ALA A 295 2.53 -18.34 3.02
N ALA A 296 2.54 -18.57 4.34
CA ALA A 296 1.76 -19.60 5.03
C ALA A 296 0.26 -19.39 4.82
N ALA A 297 -0.23 -18.17 5.04
CA ALA A 297 -1.64 -17.83 4.84
C ALA A 297 -2.11 -18.12 3.41
N MET A 298 -1.30 -17.81 2.40
CA MET A 298 -1.64 -18.07 0.99
C MET A 298 -1.66 -19.57 0.67
N ALA A 299 -0.62 -20.31 1.08
CA ALA A 299 -0.53 -21.75 0.83
C ALA A 299 -1.63 -22.54 1.55
N LEU A 300 -1.79 -22.34 2.87
CA LEU A 300 -2.76 -23.08 3.67
C LEU A 300 -4.21 -22.70 3.34
N SER A 301 -4.48 -21.43 3.02
CA SER A 301 -5.83 -21.05 2.54
C SER A 301 -6.13 -21.73 1.21
N SER A 302 -5.14 -21.94 0.34
CA SER A 302 -5.34 -22.65 -0.92
C SER A 302 -5.75 -24.11 -0.69
N GLU A 303 -5.05 -24.82 0.17
CA GLU A 303 -5.40 -26.20 0.53
C GLU A 303 -6.81 -26.28 1.16
N ALA A 304 -7.10 -25.40 2.11
CA ALA A 304 -8.39 -25.37 2.80
C ALA A 304 -9.56 -25.08 1.85
N LEU A 305 -9.42 -24.09 0.96
CA LEU A 305 -10.46 -23.76 -0.01
C LEU A 305 -10.61 -24.82 -1.09
N VAL A 306 -9.54 -25.50 -1.53
CA VAL A 306 -9.66 -26.63 -2.44
C VAL A 306 -10.42 -27.79 -1.78
N MET A 307 -10.12 -28.11 -0.52
CA MET A 307 -10.85 -29.14 0.23
C MET A 307 -12.34 -28.80 0.33
N GLY A 308 -12.69 -27.58 0.72
CA GLY A 308 -14.09 -27.15 0.81
C GLY A 308 -14.81 -27.14 -0.54
N ALA A 309 -14.11 -26.75 -1.61
CA ALA A 309 -14.65 -26.82 -2.98
C ALA A 309 -14.88 -28.28 -3.40
N LYS A 310 -13.96 -29.19 -3.06
CA LYS A 310 -14.12 -30.63 -3.31
C LYS A 310 -15.32 -31.22 -2.56
N ALA A 311 -15.62 -30.69 -1.36
CA ALA A 311 -16.80 -31.03 -0.58
C ALA A 311 -18.10 -30.43 -1.14
N GLY A 312 -18.03 -29.59 -2.18
CA GLY A 312 -19.19 -29.00 -2.86
C GLY A 312 -19.61 -27.62 -2.37
N ILE A 313 -18.78 -26.94 -1.56
CA ILE A 313 -19.06 -25.58 -1.11
C ILE A 313 -18.60 -24.58 -2.17
N ASP A 314 -19.46 -23.62 -2.53
CA ASP A 314 -19.07 -22.53 -3.43
C ASP A 314 -17.88 -21.72 -2.86
N PRO A 315 -16.79 -21.55 -3.63
CA PRO A 315 -15.62 -20.79 -3.21
C PRO A 315 -15.88 -19.36 -2.75
N THR A 316 -16.82 -18.66 -3.39
CA THR A 316 -17.17 -17.28 -3.02
C THR A 316 -17.84 -17.25 -1.65
N VAL A 317 -18.76 -18.19 -1.40
CA VAL A 317 -19.40 -18.36 -0.09
C VAL A 317 -18.36 -18.66 0.99
N MET A 318 -17.41 -19.57 0.73
CA MET A 318 -16.33 -19.88 1.68
C MET A 318 -15.52 -18.64 2.05
N VAL A 319 -15.06 -17.88 1.06
CA VAL A 319 -14.28 -16.65 1.30
C VAL A 319 -15.07 -15.64 2.12
N ASN A 320 -16.37 -15.47 1.84
CA ASN A 320 -17.23 -14.55 2.59
C ASN A 320 -17.37 -14.96 4.06
N VAL A 321 -17.61 -16.26 4.33
CA VAL A 321 -17.69 -16.79 5.69
C VAL A 321 -16.36 -16.64 6.43
N ILE A 322 -15.25 -17.02 5.80
CA ILE A 322 -13.91 -16.92 6.41
C ILE A 322 -13.58 -15.48 6.79
N ASN A 323 -13.92 -14.51 5.93
CA ASN A 323 -13.60 -13.10 6.15
C ASN A 323 -14.43 -12.40 7.24
N VAL A 324 -15.49 -13.03 7.75
CA VAL A 324 -16.17 -12.60 8.98
C VAL A 324 -15.82 -13.46 10.18
N GLY A 325 -15.20 -14.63 9.97
CA GLY A 325 -14.75 -15.55 11.00
C GLY A 325 -13.28 -15.37 11.41
N SER A 326 -12.82 -16.28 12.29
CA SER A 326 -11.45 -16.28 12.84
C SER A 326 -10.39 -16.75 11.84
N GLY A 327 -10.76 -17.43 10.75
CA GLY A 327 -9.83 -17.86 9.70
C GLY A 327 -9.33 -16.76 8.77
N ARG A 328 -9.86 -15.53 8.91
CA ARG A 328 -9.54 -14.39 8.05
C ARG A 328 -8.05 -14.08 8.02
N ASN A 329 -7.52 -13.88 6.82
CA ASN A 329 -6.15 -13.43 6.61
C ASN A 329 -6.01 -12.61 5.31
N THR A 330 -4.81 -12.11 5.01
CA THR A 330 -4.59 -11.26 3.82
C THR A 330 -4.77 -11.99 2.49
N ALA A 331 -4.69 -13.33 2.45
CA ALA A 331 -5.01 -14.08 1.25
C ALA A 331 -6.51 -14.09 0.99
N THR A 332 -7.31 -14.47 1.99
CA THR A 332 -8.77 -14.55 1.84
C THR A 332 -9.42 -13.18 1.66
N MET A 333 -8.85 -12.12 2.25
CA MET A 333 -9.40 -10.77 2.11
C MET A 333 -9.10 -10.09 0.77
N GLN A 334 -8.00 -10.45 0.11
CA GLN A 334 -7.50 -9.69 -1.05
C GLN A 334 -7.24 -10.60 -2.24
N LYS A 335 -6.36 -11.58 -2.08
CA LYS A 335 -5.82 -12.40 -3.17
C LYS A 335 -6.87 -13.33 -3.77
N PHE A 336 -7.67 -13.96 -2.91
CA PHE A 336 -8.77 -14.81 -3.37
C PHE A 336 -9.82 -14.01 -4.17
N PRO A 337 -10.46 -12.96 -3.61
CA PRO A 337 -11.46 -12.18 -4.34
C PRO A 337 -10.94 -11.51 -5.61
N GLN A 338 -9.69 -11.04 -5.62
CA GLN A 338 -9.18 -10.19 -6.70
C GLN A 338 -8.50 -10.97 -7.82
N SER A 339 -7.93 -12.16 -7.54
CA SER A 339 -7.06 -12.88 -8.49
C SER A 339 -7.45 -14.34 -8.68
N ILE A 340 -7.79 -15.06 -7.60
CA ILE A 340 -8.02 -16.51 -7.67
C ILE A 340 -9.46 -16.83 -8.04
N LEU A 341 -10.45 -16.25 -7.36
CA LEU A 341 -11.87 -16.48 -7.66
C LEU A 341 -12.22 -16.07 -9.10
N PRO A 342 -11.73 -14.93 -9.63
CA PRO A 342 -11.88 -14.60 -11.04
C PRO A 342 -11.03 -15.46 -12.00
N GLY A 343 -10.01 -16.15 -11.49
CA GLY A 343 -9.08 -16.97 -12.28
C GLY A 343 -8.07 -16.19 -13.11
N THR A 344 -7.81 -14.93 -12.79
CA THR A 344 -6.91 -14.05 -13.54
C THR A 344 -5.44 -14.27 -13.21
N PHE A 345 -5.12 -14.62 -11.95
CA PHE A 345 -3.75 -14.90 -11.49
C PHE A 345 -2.75 -13.77 -11.79
N ASP A 346 -3.17 -12.52 -11.58
CA ASP A 346 -2.47 -11.30 -11.98
C ASP A 346 -2.27 -10.32 -10.81
N PHE A 347 -2.16 -10.83 -9.58
CA PHE A 347 -2.02 -10.00 -8.37
C PHE A 347 -0.73 -9.15 -8.36
N GLY A 348 0.32 -9.60 -9.06
CA GLY A 348 1.51 -8.81 -9.36
C GLY A 348 2.71 -9.11 -8.46
N PHE A 349 2.80 -10.31 -7.89
CA PHE A 349 3.99 -10.76 -7.14
C PHE A 349 4.38 -12.18 -7.55
N SER A 350 5.64 -12.38 -7.93
CA SER A 350 6.06 -13.65 -8.50
C SER A 350 6.27 -14.74 -7.44
N THR A 351 5.98 -15.98 -7.79
CA THR A 351 6.23 -17.18 -6.99
C THR A 351 7.71 -17.27 -6.62
N GLY A 352 8.60 -16.91 -7.54
CA GLY A 352 10.05 -16.84 -7.31
C GLY A 352 10.44 -15.87 -6.21
N LEU A 353 9.86 -14.65 -6.21
CA LEU A 353 10.13 -13.66 -5.17
C LEU A 353 9.52 -14.04 -3.82
N MET A 354 8.34 -14.68 -3.81
CA MET A 354 7.76 -15.23 -2.58
C MET A 354 8.66 -16.32 -1.98
N ASN A 355 9.08 -17.30 -2.79
CA ASN A 355 10.00 -18.34 -2.32
C ASN A 355 11.32 -17.72 -1.84
N LYS A 356 11.88 -16.73 -2.55
CA LYS A 356 13.07 -15.99 -2.08
C LYS A 356 12.88 -15.41 -0.68
N ASP A 357 11.75 -14.75 -0.40
CA ASP A 357 11.46 -14.20 0.92
C ASP A 357 11.33 -15.30 1.99
N VAL A 358 10.72 -16.44 1.66
CA VAL A 358 10.62 -17.60 2.56
C VAL A 358 12.00 -18.20 2.84
N GLN A 359 12.85 -18.38 1.82
CA GLN A 359 14.19 -18.91 1.99
C GLN A 359 15.09 -17.99 2.83
N LEU A 360 14.96 -16.66 2.69
CA LEU A 360 15.65 -15.71 3.56
C LEU A 360 15.23 -15.88 5.03
N PHE A 361 13.94 -16.09 5.30
CA PHE A 361 13.49 -16.38 6.66
C PHE A 361 14.11 -17.68 7.20
N MET A 362 14.12 -18.75 6.40
CA MET A 362 14.68 -20.05 6.81
C MET A 362 16.19 -19.97 7.08
N GLN A 363 16.93 -19.21 6.26
CA GLN A 363 18.35 -18.95 6.47
C GLN A 363 18.60 -18.22 7.79
N GLU A 364 17.79 -17.20 8.08
CA GLU A 364 17.90 -16.44 9.34
C GLU A 364 17.58 -17.30 10.57
N ALA A 365 16.49 -18.07 10.51
CA ALA A 365 16.13 -19.00 11.58
C ALA A 365 17.26 -20.00 11.85
N LYS A 366 17.87 -20.55 10.80
CA LYS A 366 19.02 -21.45 10.91
C LYS A 366 20.24 -20.76 11.50
N ALA A 367 20.54 -19.52 11.10
CA ALA A 367 21.65 -18.74 11.65
C ALA A 367 21.48 -18.48 13.16
N MET A 368 20.24 -18.36 13.63
CA MET A 368 19.89 -18.26 15.06
C MET A 368 19.82 -19.60 15.79
N GLY A 369 20.03 -20.73 15.11
CA GLY A 369 19.92 -22.07 15.70
C GLY A 369 18.48 -22.49 16.02
N LEU A 370 17.48 -21.90 15.36
CA LEU A 370 16.07 -22.24 15.53
C LEU A 370 15.65 -23.38 14.58
N SER A 371 14.87 -24.31 15.11
CA SER A 371 14.18 -25.37 14.34
C SER A 371 12.67 -25.08 14.37
N LEU A 372 12.06 -24.87 13.21
CA LEU A 372 10.70 -24.35 13.08
C LEU A 372 9.87 -25.21 12.12
N GLU A 373 9.37 -26.35 12.60
CA GLU A 373 8.72 -27.38 11.78
C GLU A 373 7.58 -26.84 10.89
N GLY A 374 6.70 -25.99 11.44
CA GLY A 374 5.62 -25.39 10.66
C GLY A 374 6.13 -24.48 9.53
N CYS A 375 7.28 -23.83 9.73
CA CYS A 375 7.92 -22.99 8.72
C CYS A 375 8.60 -23.83 7.64
N ASP A 376 9.18 -24.98 8.01
CA ASP A 376 9.76 -25.94 7.06
C ASP A 376 8.73 -26.45 6.06
N VAL A 377 7.51 -26.75 6.51
CA VAL A 377 6.40 -27.15 5.64
C VAL A 377 6.08 -26.05 4.63
N VAL A 378 5.96 -24.80 5.08
CA VAL A 378 5.68 -23.65 4.21
C VAL A 378 6.82 -23.46 3.20
N ALA A 379 8.07 -23.57 3.63
CA ALA A 379 9.24 -23.46 2.75
C ALA A 379 9.26 -24.54 1.68
N LYS A 380 8.90 -25.78 2.03
CA LYS A 380 8.76 -26.88 1.07
C LYS A 380 7.68 -26.56 0.02
N LEU A 381 6.49 -26.13 0.44
CA LEU A 381 5.38 -25.81 -0.46
C LEU A 381 5.76 -24.72 -1.48
N TRP A 382 6.44 -23.66 -1.04
CA TRP A 382 6.90 -22.58 -1.94
C TRP A 382 8.06 -23.00 -2.83
N GLY A 383 8.95 -23.88 -2.35
CA GLY A 383 10.01 -24.48 -3.16
C GLY A 383 9.44 -25.32 -4.30
N GLU A 384 8.47 -26.19 -4.01
CA GLU A 384 7.75 -26.98 -5.02
C GLU A 384 6.96 -26.09 -5.99
N ALA A 385 6.35 -25.01 -5.50
CA ALA A 385 5.61 -24.07 -6.33
C ALA A 385 6.49 -23.41 -7.39
N VAL A 386 7.70 -22.97 -7.03
CA VAL A 386 8.65 -22.40 -8.00
C VAL A 386 9.08 -23.44 -9.04
N GLN A 387 9.32 -24.69 -8.63
CA GLN A 387 9.71 -25.76 -9.56
C GLN A 387 8.60 -26.10 -10.55
N LYS A 388 7.35 -26.18 -10.10
CA LYS A 388 6.20 -26.59 -10.94
C LYS A 388 5.62 -25.44 -11.76
N LEU A 389 5.57 -24.23 -11.23
CA LEU A 389 4.91 -23.07 -11.87
C LEU A 389 5.88 -22.12 -12.58
N GLY A 390 7.17 -22.20 -12.25
CA GLY A 390 8.20 -21.30 -12.75
C GLY A 390 8.32 -20.00 -11.95
N PHE A 391 9.49 -19.37 -12.01
CA PHE A 391 9.84 -18.21 -11.20
C PHE A 391 8.91 -17.01 -11.41
N GLU A 392 8.59 -16.70 -12.67
CA GLU A 392 7.78 -15.52 -13.08
C GLU A 392 6.27 -15.72 -12.90
N SER A 393 5.81 -16.92 -12.55
CA SER A 393 4.39 -17.16 -12.29
C SER A 393 3.90 -16.28 -11.13
N ASP A 394 2.65 -15.83 -11.16
CA ASP A 394 2.08 -15.13 -10.02
C ASP A 394 1.90 -16.10 -8.85
N PHE A 395 2.31 -15.69 -7.66
CA PHE A 395 2.27 -16.51 -6.44
C PHE A 395 0.86 -16.98 -6.06
N THR A 396 -0.19 -16.33 -6.54
CA THR A 396 -1.57 -16.81 -6.33
C THR A 396 -1.86 -18.10 -7.08
N LYS A 397 -1.05 -18.49 -8.07
CA LYS A 397 -1.14 -19.77 -8.79
C LYS A 397 -0.78 -20.97 -7.93
N ILE A 398 -0.23 -20.81 -6.71
CA ILE A 398 0.03 -21.96 -5.83
C ILE A 398 -1.23 -22.82 -5.59
N VAL A 399 -2.42 -22.21 -5.61
CA VAL A 399 -3.70 -22.93 -5.51
C VAL A 399 -3.90 -23.94 -6.64
N THR A 400 -3.39 -23.68 -7.85
CA THR A 400 -3.62 -24.55 -9.00
C THR A 400 -2.94 -25.91 -8.83
N LEU A 401 -1.83 -25.98 -8.09
CA LEU A 401 -1.16 -27.24 -7.78
C LEU A 401 -2.06 -28.18 -7.00
N VAL A 402 -2.79 -27.64 -6.01
CA VAL A 402 -3.73 -28.41 -5.21
C VAL A 402 -5.02 -28.69 -5.98
N GLU A 403 -5.48 -27.73 -6.79
CA GLU A 403 -6.64 -27.93 -7.68
C GLU A 403 -6.44 -29.09 -8.67
N ASP A 404 -5.25 -29.18 -9.25
CA ASP A 404 -4.93 -30.20 -10.26
C ASP A 404 -4.88 -31.60 -9.62
N GLU A 405 -4.33 -31.72 -8.40
CA GLU A 405 -4.35 -32.97 -7.63
C GLU A 405 -5.75 -33.37 -7.17
N ALA A 406 -6.57 -32.39 -6.75
CA ALA A 406 -7.92 -32.64 -6.25
C ALA A 406 -8.98 -32.79 -7.36
N GLY A 407 -8.68 -32.39 -8.60
CA GLY A 407 -9.63 -32.37 -9.71
C GLY A 407 -10.81 -31.44 -9.48
N VAL A 408 -10.60 -30.29 -8.82
CA VAL A 408 -11.62 -29.26 -8.57
C VAL A 408 -10.99 -27.87 -8.72
N LYS A 409 -11.78 -26.86 -9.13
CA LYS A 409 -11.30 -25.48 -9.27
C LYS A 409 -11.95 -24.56 -8.23
N VAL A 410 -11.17 -23.65 -7.68
CA VAL A 410 -11.59 -22.62 -6.72
C VAL A 410 -11.87 -21.32 -7.48
N ARG A 411 -12.98 -21.29 -8.22
CA ARG A 411 -13.43 -20.13 -9.00
C ARG A 411 -14.82 -19.70 -8.56
N SER A 412 -15.16 -18.43 -8.78
CA SER A 412 -16.55 -18.00 -8.63
C SER A 412 -17.43 -18.74 -9.61
N ALA A 413 -18.62 -19.17 -9.16
CA ALA A 413 -19.67 -19.62 -10.06
C ALA A 413 -19.95 -18.53 -11.10
N SER A 414 -20.01 -18.93 -12.37
CA SER A 414 -20.32 -18.06 -13.52
C SER A 414 -21.76 -17.55 -13.47
#